data_AF-A0A1Y1NBT6-F1
#
_entry.id   AF-A0A1Y1NBT6-F1
#
_cell.length_a   1.000
_cell.length_b   1.000
_cell.length_c   1.000
_cell.angle_alpha   90.00
_cell.angle_beta   90.00
_cell.angle_gamma   90.00
#
_symmetry.space_group_name_H-M   'P 1'
#
loop_
_entity.id
_entity.type
_entity.pdbx_description
1 polymer ?
#
loop_
_entity_poly.entity_id
_entity_poly.type
_entity_poly.pdbx_seq_one_letter_code
_entity_poly.pdbx_strand_id
1 'polypeptide(L)'
;MRVIIFCYLYLFATLGSGEDDGISDDAINELKSELTQEEIDQLLGNSTSNVETASIGLFARLLRMMYEIKEKWLDVPLDHFDLFDNRTWRMRYLTRGSFFKSGGPLFIEVGGEWTIDGSSLVMGGLAELAEEHNGFLVETEHRYYGKSLPFGKDFSTEKLRFLQMEQALEDLAYFIEHFKSATPGLGNSTVIIRGCSYPGMLVTWMRVRFPHIVDISYASSAPLGVGLDYPEYFEVVNDVYANVSTNCIETVRRGFNQTMNLLKTDDGRLKVREAFKLVRPPLLTL
;
A
#
# COMPACT_ATOMS: atom_id res chain seq x y z
N MET A 1 -4.44 -13.88 -15.32
CA MET A 1 -3.55 -14.35 -14.23
C MET A 1 -2.10 -14.62 -14.65
N ARG A 2 -1.81 -15.23 -15.82
CA ARG A 2 -0.41 -15.46 -16.28
C ARG A 2 0.35 -14.24 -16.79
N VAL A 3 -0.34 -13.16 -17.19
CA VAL A 3 0.28 -11.91 -17.68
C VAL A 3 0.70 -10.98 -16.53
N ILE A 4 -0.01 -11.04 -15.41
CA ILE A 4 0.22 -10.21 -14.20
C ILE A 4 1.58 -10.52 -13.57
N ILE A 5 1.96 -11.79 -13.56
CA ILE A 5 3.26 -12.25 -13.07
C ILE A 5 4.39 -11.88 -14.04
N PHE A 6 4.12 -11.81 -15.35
CA PHE A 6 5.14 -11.53 -16.35
C PHE A 6 5.57 -10.06 -16.34
N CYS A 7 4.64 -9.10 -16.19
CA CYS A 7 5.00 -7.68 -16.07
C CYS A 7 5.73 -7.38 -14.75
N TYR A 8 5.33 -8.00 -13.64
CA TYR A 8 6.02 -7.87 -12.34
C TYR A 8 7.42 -8.51 -12.37
N LEU A 9 7.56 -9.70 -12.98
CA LEU A 9 8.85 -10.37 -13.13
C LEU A 9 9.76 -9.67 -14.14
N TYR A 10 9.24 -9.03 -15.19
CA TYR A 10 10.09 -8.30 -16.14
C TYR A 10 10.68 -7.06 -15.51
N LEU A 11 9.92 -6.33 -14.67
CA LEU A 11 10.45 -5.23 -13.85
C LEU A 11 11.50 -5.71 -12.83
N PHE A 12 11.28 -6.85 -12.18
CA PHE A 12 12.23 -7.42 -11.21
C PHE A 12 13.45 -8.08 -11.85
N ALA A 13 13.35 -8.59 -13.08
CA ALA A 13 14.43 -9.31 -13.75
C ALA A 13 15.40 -8.38 -14.50
N THR A 14 14.96 -7.19 -14.91
CA THR A 14 15.86 -6.18 -15.52
C THR A 14 16.59 -5.33 -14.48
N LEU A 15 16.03 -5.17 -13.28
CA LEU A 15 16.62 -4.44 -12.16
C LEU A 15 17.20 -5.43 -11.14
N GLY A 16 18.41 -5.90 -11.39
CA GLY A 16 19.08 -6.91 -10.57
C GLY A 16 19.31 -6.49 -9.11
N SER A 17 18.93 -7.41 -8.20
CA SER A 17 19.46 -7.70 -6.86
C SER A 17 19.69 -6.55 -5.85
N GLY A 18 18.88 -6.54 -4.79
CA GLY A 18 19.18 -5.85 -3.53
C GLY A 18 17.96 -5.80 -2.63
N GLU A 19 18.15 -5.86 -1.32
CA GLU A 19 17.11 -5.93 -0.30
C GLU A 19 16.13 -4.73 -0.31
N ASP A 20 14.87 -5.02 0.03
CA ASP A 20 13.91 -4.20 0.82
C ASP A 20 13.80 -2.67 0.63
N ASP A 21 14.08 -2.15 -0.57
CA ASP A 21 13.79 -0.76 -0.91
C ASP A 21 12.75 -0.71 -2.04
N GLY A 22 11.67 0.05 -1.83
CA GLY A 22 10.71 0.39 -2.87
C GLY A 22 11.41 0.96 -4.11
N ILE A 23 10.77 0.86 -5.27
CA ILE A 23 11.30 1.38 -6.55
C ILE A 23 11.85 2.79 -6.30
N SER A 24 13.18 2.95 -6.39
CA SER A 24 13.83 4.19 -5.98
C SER A 24 13.35 5.35 -6.85
N ASP A 25 13.27 6.55 -6.26
CA ASP A 25 12.98 7.78 -7.01
C ASP A 25 13.95 7.93 -8.21
N ASP A 26 15.17 7.38 -8.12
CA ASP A 26 16.17 7.36 -9.18
C ASP A 26 15.78 6.42 -10.34
N ALA A 27 15.31 5.20 -10.08
CA ALA A 27 14.85 4.28 -11.13
C ALA A 27 13.60 4.82 -11.86
N ILE A 28 12.71 5.49 -11.12
CA ILE A 28 11.55 6.18 -11.70
C ILE A 28 11.98 7.42 -12.49
N ASN A 29 12.99 8.17 -12.03
CA ASN A 29 13.50 9.35 -12.74
C ASN A 29 14.32 8.98 -13.99
N GLU A 30 15.03 7.86 -13.97
CA GLU A 30 15.72 7.28 -15.12
C GLU A 30 14.69 6.86 -16.19
N LEU A 31 13.63 6.12 -15.79
CA LEU A 31 12.47 5.82 -16.66
C LEU A 31 11.73 7.06 -17.19
N LYS A 32 11.59 8.13 -16.38
CA LYS A 32 10.98 9.41 -16.80
C LYS A 32 11.83 10.17 -17.82
N SER A 33 13.13 9.90 -17.90
CA SER A 33 14.06 10.63 -18.76
C SER A 33 14.29 9.98 -20.13
N GLU A 34 13.91 8.71 -20.29
CA GLU A 34 14.33 7.90 -21.43
C GLU A 34 13.29 7.70 -22.53
N LEU A 35 12.01 8.03 -22.30
CA LEU A 35 10.97 7.79 -23.30
C LEU A 35 10.01 8.98 -23.48
N THR A 36 10.08 9.57 -24.66
CA THR A 36 9.12 10.54 -25.19
C THR A 36 7.85 9.85 -25.68
N GLN A 37 6.75 10.61 -25.80
CA GLN A 37 5.47 10.08 -26.31
C GLN A 37 5.61 9.50 -27.73
N GLU A 38 6.54 10.02 -28.54
CA GLU A 38 6.85 9.51 -29.88
C GLU A 38 7.55 8.14 -29.85
N GLU A 39 8.43 7.89 -28.88
CA GLU A 39 9.13 6.60 -28.74
C GLU A 39 8.18 5.48 -28.30
N ILE A 40 7.19 5.81 -27.46
CA ILE A 40 6.10 4.91 -27.10
C ILE A 40 5.28 4.55 -28.34
N ASP A 41 4.94 5.53 -29.18
CA ASP A 41 4.16 5.31 -30.41
C ASP A 41 4.95 4.48 -31.45
N GLN A 42 6.28 4.63 -31.51
CA GLN A 42 7.15 3.82 -32.36
C GLN A 42 7.27 2.36 -31.91
N LEU A 43 7.33 2.10 -30.60
CA LEU A 43 7.38 0.74 -30.04
C LEU A 43 6.10 -0.06 -30.35
N LEU A 44 4.95 0.61 -30.41
CA LEU A 44 3.66 0.01 -30.78
C LEU A 44 3.56 -0.36 -32.27
N GLY A 45 4.30 0.34 -33.14
CA GLY A 45 4.23 0.16 -34.60
C GLY A 45 5.04 -1.00 -35.18
N ASN A 46 6.05 -1.52 -34.47
CA ASN A 46 7.08 -2.41 -35.04
C ASN A 46 7.01 -3.89 -34.62
N SER A 47 6.04 -4.31 -33.82
CA SER A 47 6.00 -5.68 -33.29
C SER A 47 5.26 -6.67 -34.21
N THR A 48 5.92 -7.77 -34.60
CA THR A 48 5.45 -8.74 -35.62
C THR A 48 4.82 -10.02 -35.05
N SER A 49 4.63 -10.13 -33.73
CA SER A 49 3.87 -11.24 -33.11
C SER A 49 2.71 -10.73 -32.24
N ASN A 50 1.53 -11.34 -32.35
CA ASN A 50 0.30 -10.90 -31.67
C ASN A 50 0.38 -10.92 -30.12
N VAL A 51 1.33 -11.67 -29.55
CA VAL A 51 1.53 -11.78 -28.09
C VAL A 51 2.53 -10.73 -27.60
N GLU A 52 3.58 -10.45 -28.37
CA GLU A 52 4.54 -9.39 -28.06
C GLU A 52 3.90 -8.01 -28.28
N THR A 53 3.09 -7.82 -29.34
CA THR A 53 2.33 -6.56 -29.56
C THR A 53 1.39 -6.27 -28.39
N ALA A 54 0.68 -7.29 -27.89
CA ALA A 54 -0.25 -7.14 -26.77
C ALA A 54 0.49 -6.83 -25.45
N SER A 55 1.65 -7.44 -25.23
CA SER A 55 2.47 -7.22 -24.02
C SER A 55 3.11 -5.83 -24.03
N ILE A 56 3.64 -5.39 -25.17
CA ILE A 56 4.19 -4.04 -25.38
C ILE A 56 3.07 -2.99 -25.28
N GLY A 57 1.89 -3.27 -25.84
CA GLY A 57 0.71 -2.41 -25.74
C GLY A 57 0.23 -2.20 -24.30
N LEU A 58 0.20 -3.27 -23.50
CA LEU A 58 -0.13 -3.17 -22.09
C LEU A 58 0.93 -2.36 -21.33
N PHE A 59 2.21 -2.62 -21.58
CA PHE A 59 3.30 -1.91 -20.92
C PHE A 59 3.30 -0.40 -21.24
N ALA A 60 3.17 -0.04 -22.52
CA ALA A 60 3.05 1.36 -22.96
C ALA A 60 1.86 2.07 -22.30
N ARG A 61 0.72 1.38 -22.19
CA ARG A 61 -0.47 1.91 -21.51
C ARG A 61 -0.19 2.16 -20.02
N LEU A 62 0.42 1.20 -19.32
CA LEU A 62 0.76 1.34 -17.90
C LEU A 62 1.75 2.50 -17.67
N LEU A 63 2.79 2.62 -18.50
CA LEU A 63 3.75 3.73 -18.42
C LEU A 63 3.07 5.08 -18.60
N ARG A 64 2.20 5.21 -19.61
CA ARG A 64 1.43 6.44 -19.82
C ARG A 64 0.57 6.78 -18.60
N MET A 65 -0.10 5.79 -18.03
CA MET A 65 -0.92 5.96 -16.83
C MET A 65 -0.10 6.38 -15.61
N MET A 66 1.12 5.86 -15.45
CA MET A 66 2.06 6.29 -14.42
C MET A 66 2.53 7.73 -14.62
N TYR A 67 2.77 8.15 -15.87
CA TYR A 67 3.16 9.52 -16.20
C TYR A 67 2.06 10.55 -15.86
N GLU A 68 0.80 10.14 -15.84
CA GLU A 68 -0.34 10.99 -15.46
C GLU A 68 -0.47 11.22 -13.95
N ILE A 69 0.26 10.45 -13.12
CA ILE A 69 0.24 10.59 -11.67
C ILE A 69 0.95 11.87 -11.25
N LYS A 70 0.28 12.67 -10.43
CA LYS A 70 0.85 13.90 -9.86
C LYS A 70 0.98 13.75 -8.36
N GLU A 71 2.21 13.87 -7.86
CA GLU A 71 2.50 14.01 -6.44
C GLU A 71 2.16 15.44 -5.96
N LYS A 72 1.46 15.52 -4.83
CA LYS A 72 1.01 16.76 -4.23
C LYS A 72 1.05 16.67 -2.71
N TRP A 73 0.84 17.82 -2.08
CA TRP A 73 0.95 18.00 -0.64
C TRP A 73 -0.19 18.87 -0.13
N LEU A 74 -0.75 18.51 1.02
CA LEU A 74 -1.76 19.29 1.73
C LEU A 74 -1.23 19.62 3.13
N ASP A 75 -1.38 20.88 3.56
CA ASP A 75 -1.10 21.26 4.94
C ASP A 75 -2.31 20.87 5.80
N VAL A 76 -2.08 20.01 6.80
CA VAL A 76 -3.10 19.41 7.66
C VAL A 76 -2.79 19.77 9.12
N PRO A 77 -3.79 20.02 9.98
CA PRO A 77 -3.58 20.19 11.41
C PRO A 77 -2.75 19.04 12.01
N LEU A 78 -1.79 19.40 12.87
CA LEU A 78 -0.98 18.40 13.58
C LEU A 78 -1.82 17.63 14.60
N ASP A 79 -2.65 18.36 15.33
CA ASP A 79 -3.53 17.84 16.37
C ASP A 79 -4.97 18.32 16.11
N HIS A 80 -5.83 17.42 15.63
CA HIS A 80 -7.24 17.75 15.37
C HIS A 80 -8.08 17.86 16.66
N PHE A 81 -7.52 17.48 17.82
CA PHE A 81 -8.23 17.44 19.09
C PHE A 81 -7.83 18.57 20.05
N ASP A 82 -6.80 19.36 19.71
CA ASP A 82 -6.43 20.58 20.43
C ASP A 82 -6.75 21.82 19.58
N LEU A 83 -7.88 22.45 19.89
CA LEU A 83 -8.35 23.66 19.18
C LEU A 83 -7.43 24.88 19.34
N PHE A 84 -6.47 24.84 20.26
CA PHE A 84 -5.49 25.91 20.46
C PHE A 84 -4.15 25.62 19.75
N ASP A 85 -3.98 24.41 19.21
CA ASP A 85 -2.80 24.05 18.44
C ASP A 85 -2.97 24.47 16.97
N ASN A 86 -2.21 25.50 16.58
CA ASN A 86 -2.19 26.01 15.20
C ASN A 86 -1.09 25.36 14.34
N ARG A 87 -0.38 24.36 14.85
CA ARG A 87 0.68 23.68 14.08
C ARG A 87 0.06 22.83 12.99
N THR A 88 0.74 22.79 11.85
CA THR A 88 0.38 21.94 10.72
C THR A 88 1.56 21.07 10.30
N TRP A 89 1.25 20.05 9.51
CA TRP A 89 2.21 19.18 8.85
C TRP A 89 1.78 18.91 7.41
N ARG A 90 2.69 18.44 6.57
CA ARG A 90 2.41 18.21 5.15
C ARG A 90 2.08 16.74 4.89
N MET A 91 0.85 16.48 4.49
CA MET A 91 0.38 15.18 4.04
C MET A 91 0.64 15.01 2.55
N ARG A 92 1.40 13.98 2.18
CA ARG A 92 1.62 13.60 0.78
C ARG A 92 0.40 12.88 0.23
N TYR A 93 0.08 13.14 -1.03
CA TYR A 93 -0.91 12.36 -1.76
C TYR A 93 -0.59 12.34 -3.25
N LEU A 94 -1.05 11.30 -3.93
CA LEU A 94 -0.92 11.13 -5.36
C LEU A 94 -2.29 11.28 -6.02
N THR A 95 -2.31 11.80 -7.25
CA THR A 95 -3.56 12.03 -7.98
C THR A 95 -3.48 11.57 -9.41
N ARG A 96 -4.59 11.06 -9.94
CA ARG A 96 -4.76 10.77 -11.35
C ARG A 96 -6.20 11.08 -11.76
N GLY A 97 -6.39 11.96 -12.74
CA GLY A 97 -7.72 12.44 -13.11
C GLY A 97 -7.82 12.92 -14.55
N SER A 98 -7.01 12.38 -15.45
CA SER A 98 -7.01 12.71 -16.89
C SER A 98 -8.36 12.43 -17.56
N PHE A 99 -9.07 11.40 -17.09
CA PHE A 99 -10.39 10.97 -17.56
C PHE A 99 -11.55 11.54 -16.73
N PHE A 100 -11.27 12.36 -15.72
CA PHE A 100 -12.30 12.90 -14.83
C PHE A 100 -13.26 13.82 -15.59
N LYS A 101 -14.56 13.67 -15.31
CA LYS A 101 -15.61 14.60 -15.76
C LYS A 101 -16.31 15.19 -14.55
N SER A 102 -16.67 16.47 -14.62
CA SER A 102 -17.39 17.18 -13.56
C SER A 102 -18.62 16.38 -13.09
N GLY A 103 -18.74 16.18 -11.77
CA GLY A 103 -19.78 15.35 -11.16
C GLY A 103 -19.47 13.85 -11.10
N GLY A 104 -18.37 13.38 -11.69
CA GLY A 104 -17.88 12.01 -11.56
C GLY A 104 -17.44 11.67 -10.12
N PRO A 105 -17.33 10.39 -9.72
CA PRO A 105 -17.02 10.03 -8.34
C PRO A 105 -15.57 10.34 -7.96
N LEU A 106 -15.33 10.64 -6.68
CA LEU A 106 -14.01 10.70 -6.09
C LEU A 106 -13.67 9.32 -5.50
N PHE A 107 -12.65 8.67 -6.04
CA PHE A 107 -12.13 7.40 -5.57
C PHE A 107 -10.82 7.62 -4.83
N ILE A 108 -10.75 7.13 -3.59
CA ILE A 108 -9.58 7.32 -2.72
C ILE A 108 -9.06 5.96 -2.26
N GLU A 109 -7.84 5.63 -2.64
CA GLU A 109 -7.07 4.57 -1.97
C GLU A 109 -6.43 5.17 -0.71
N VAL A 110 -6.76 4.64 0.45
CA VAL A 110 -6.20 5.06 1.73
C VAL A 110 -4.91 4.28 1.97
N GLY A 111 -3.77 4.99 1.94
CA GLY A 111 -2.48 4.42 2.33
C GLY A 111 -2.42 4.07 3.81
N GLY A 112 -1.63 3.06 4.13
CA GLY A 112 -1.44 2.55 5.49
C GLY A 112 -0.02 2.69 5.99
N GLU A 113 0.44 1.63 6.63
CA GLU A 113 1.74 1.48 7.26
C GLU A 113 2.93 1.36 6.27
N TRP A 114 2.89 2.12 5.17
CA TRP A 114 3.87 2.07 4.09
C TRP A 114 3.97 3.40 3.32
N THR A 115 5.06 3.54 2.57
CA THR A 115 5.24 4.61 1.58
C THR A 115 4.33 4.39 0.39
N ILE A 116 3.51 5.38 0.00
CA ILE A 116 2.68 5.27 -1.20
C ILE A 116 3.51 5.41 -2.49
N ASP A 117 3.10 4.73 -3.56
CA ASP A 117 3.85 4.65 -4.83
C ASP A 117 3.01 4.92 -6.09
N GLY A 118 1.68 5.04 -5.98
CA GLY A 118 0.77 5.31 -7.08
C GLY A 118 0.36 4.07 -7.88
N SER A 119 0.84 2.88 -7.53
CA SER A 119 0.48 1.63 -8.20
C SER A 119 -1.02 1.35 -8.14
N SER A 120 -1.65 1.67 -7.01
CA SER A 120 -3.09 1.58 -6.77
C SER A 120 -3.91 2.51 -7.67
N LEU A 121 -3.30 3.58 -8.17
CA LEU A 121 -3.93 4.50 -9.12
C LEU A 121 -3.87 3.95 -10.54
N VAL A 122 -2.95 3.04 -10.86
CA VAL A 122 -2.76 2.53 -12.23
C VAL A 122 -3.46 1.19 -12.42
N MET A 123 -3.43 0.34 -11.40
CA MET A 123 -3.91 -1.03 -11.49
C MET A 123 -4.84 -1.38 -10.33
N GLY A 124 -5.71 -2.36 -10.60
CA GLY A 124 -6.66 -2.89 -9.62
C GLY A 124 -8.07 -2.33 -9.79
N GLY A 125 -9.02 -2.95 -9.11
CA GLY A 125 -10.44 -2.68 -9.32
C GLY A 125 -10.85 -1.23 -9.04
N LEU A 126 -10.17 -0.52 -8.13
CA LEU A 126 -10.48 0.89 -7.86
C LEU A 126 -10.12 1.79 -9.06
N ALA A 127 -8.95 1.56 -9.67
CA ALA A 127 -8.50 2.31 -10.84
C ALA A 127 -9.40 2.05 -12.06
N GLU A 128 -9.79 0.79 -12.28
CA GLU A 128 -10.71 0.39 -13.35
C GLU A 128 -12.09 1.03 -13.20
N LEU A 129 -12.67 0.99 -11.98
CA LEU A 129 -13.95 1.62 -11.68
C LEU A 129 -13.91 3.14 -11.87
N ALA A 130 -12.81 3.79 -11.48
CA ALA A 130 -12.67 5.22 -11.69
C ALA A 130 -12.65 5.58 -13.18
N GLU A 131 -11.92 4.84 -14.02
CA GLU A 131 -11.93 5.04 -15.47
C GLU A 131 -13.33 4.85 -16.07
N GLU A 132 -14.01 3.75 -15.72
CA GLU A 132 -15.36 3.44 -16.20
C GLU A 132 -16.38 4.53 -15.84
N HIS A 133 -16.26 5.10 -14.65
CA HIS A 133 -17.20 6.10 -14.13
C HIS A 133 -16.74 7.56 -14.31
N ASN A 134 -15.69 7.81 -15.10
CA ASN A 134 -15.11 9.15 -15.30
C ASN A 134 -14.77 9.84 -13.96
N GLY A 135 -14.29 9.07 -12.99
CA GLY A 135 -13.98 9.50 -11.65
C GLY A 135 -12.61 10.18 -11.53
N PHE A 136 -12.33 10.65 -10.32
CA PHE A 136 -11.04 11.21 -9.95
C PHE A 136 -10.38 10.27 -8.94
N LEU A 137 -9.13 9.88 -9.20
CA LEU A 137 -8.37 8.99 -8.31
C LEU A 137 -7.40 9.77 -7.43
N VAL A 138 -7.35 9.37 -6.17
CA VAL A 138 -6.41 9.86 -5.16
C VAL A 138 -5.86 8.69 -4.37
N GLU A 139 -4.57 8.74 -4.04
CA GLU A 139 -3.96 7.88 -3.02
C GLU A 139 -3.39 8.78 -1.93
N THR A 140 -3.87 8.61 -0.70
CA THR A 140 -3.48 9.45 0.45
C THR A 140 -2.41 8.75 1.28
N GLU A 141 -1.33 9.44 1.66
CA GLU A 141 -0.31 8.85 2.54
C GLU A 141 -0.64 9.07 4.02
N HIS A 142 -0.49 8.02 4.81
CA HIS A 142 -0.77 8.03 6.23
C HIS A 142 0.28 8.86 7.00
N ARG A 143 -0.16 9.60 8.03
CA ARG A 143 0.77 10.31 8.95
C ARG A 143 1.84 9.33 9.48
N TYR A 144 3.08 9.79 9.55
CA TYR A 144 4.29 9.05 9.98
C TYR A 144 4.81 7.96 9.03
N TYR A 145 4.22 7.78 7.86
CA TYR A 145 4.71 6.83 6.86
C TYR A 145 5.20 7.53 5.60
N GLY A 146 6.13 6.87 4.89
CA GLY A 146 6.75 7.40 3.68
C GLY A 146 7.35 8.79 3.85
N LYS A 147 6.88 9.74 3.04
CA LYS A 147 7.35 11.13 3.08
C LYS A 147 6.48 12.04 3.96
N SER A 148 5.40 11.50 4.52
CA SER A 148 4.39 12.18 5.35
C SER A 148 4.78 12.17 6.83
N LEU A 149 5.86 12.88 7.17
CA LEU A 149 6.47 12.85 8.50
C LEU A 149 6.29 14.18 9.25
N PRO A 150 5.35 14.30 10.21
CA PRO A 150 5.07 15.56 10.91
C PRO A 150 6.28 16.18 11.62
N PHE A 151 7.23 15.34 12.06
CA PHE A 151 8.46 15.76 12.75
C PHE A 151 9.73 15.24 12.07
N GLY A 152 9.67 14.94 10.77
CA GLY A 152 10.78 14.28 10.09
C GLY A 152 11.09 12.90 10.70
N LYS A 153 12.37 12.54 10.79
CA LYS A 153 12.81 11.23 11.32
C LYS A 153 12.96 11.19 12.86
N ASP A 154 12.29 12.10 13.59
CA ASP A 154 12.20 12.06 15.05
C ASP A 154 11.00 11.22 15.50
N PHE A 155 11.29 10.00 15.93
CA PHE A 155 10.31 9.02 16.42
C PHE A 155 10.35 8.87 17.95
N SER A 156 10.73 9.93 18.68
CA SER A 156 10.61 9.93 20.14
C SER A 156 9.15 9.79 20.58
N THR A 157 8.90 9.22 21.76
CA THR A 157 7.54 9.00 22.30
C THR A 157 6.70 10.30 22.32
N GLU A 158 7.34 11.43 22.61
CA GLU A 158 6.68 12.75 22.57
C GLU A 158 6.14 13.08 21.17
N LYS A 159 6.91 12.78 20.11
CA LYS A 159 6.48 13.03 18.73
C LYS A 159 5.55 11.95 18.22
N LEU A 160 5.71 10.69 18.64
CA LEU A 160 4.81 9.60 18.25
C LEU A 160 3.43 9.67 18.89
N ARG A 161 3.21 10.52 19.90
CA ARG A 161 1.88 10.66 20.53
C ARG A 161 0.76 11.04 19.55
N PHE A 162 1.09 11.65 18.41
CA PHE A 162 0.10 12.01 17.37
C PHE A 162 -0.08 10.90 16.30
N LEU A 163 0.65 9.78 16.39
CA LEU A 163 0.39 8.59 15.59
C LEU A 163 -0.75 7.80 16.25
N GLN A 164 -1.97 8.27 16.03
CA GLN A 164 -3.21 7.68 16.53
C GLN A 164 -4.19 7.48 15.38
N MET A 165 -5.02 6.43 15.47
CA MET A 165 -6.03 6.15 14.47
C MET A 165 -7.05 7.30 14.37
N GLU A 166 -7.45 7.86 15.50
CA GLU A 166 -8.38 8.99 15.58
C GLU A 166 -7.86 10.21 14.82
N GLN A 167 -6.58 10.52 14.99
CA GLN A 167 -5.95 11.62 14.26
C GLN A 167 -5.86 11.34 12.76
N ALA A 168 -5.55 10.11 12.35
CA ALA A 168 -5.52 9.72 10.94
C ALA A 168 -6.90 9.77 10.28
N LEU A 169 -7.96 9.45 11.04
CA LEU A 169 -9.34 9.59 10.57
C LEU A 169 -9.72 11.08 10.36
N GLU A 170 -9.33 11.96 11.27
CA GLU A 170 -9.54 13.40 11.11
C GLU A 170 -8.69 13.98 9.96
N ASP A 171 -7.46 13.48 9.72
CA ASP A 171 -6.68 13.84 8.53
C ASP A 171 -7.41 13.52 7.24
N LEU A 172 -7.99 12.31 7.15
CA LEU A 172 -8.72 11.87 5.97
C LEU A 172 -9.99 12.70 5.77
N ALA A 173 -10.73 12.99 6.85
CA ALA A 173 -11.91 13.87 6.78
C ALA A 173 -11.53 15.27 6.28
N TYR A 174 -10.54 15.89 6.92
CA TYR A 174 -10.00 17.19 6.54
C TYR A 174 -9.53 17.20 5.08
N PHE A 175 -8.79 16.16 4.68
CA PHE A 175 -8.30 15.99 3.31
C PHE A 175 -9.45 15.94 2.31
N ILE A 176 -10.47 15.10 2.52
CA ILE A 176 -11.58 14.92 1.58
C ILE A 176 -12.33 16.23 1.36
N GLU A 177 -12.66 16.95 2.44
CA GLU A 177 -13.38 18.23 2.34
C GLU A 177 -12.56 19.28 1.60
N HIS A 178 -11.29 19.45 1.97
CA HIS A 178 -10.40 20.40 1.30
C HIS A 178 -10.17 20.04 -0.17
N PHE A 179 -9.95 18.75 -0.45
CA PHE A 179 -9.70 18.28 -1.81
C PHE A 179 -10.91 18.48 -2.72
N LYS A 180 -12.12 18.15 -2.24
CA LYS A 180 -13.38 18.40 -2.99
C LYS A 180 -13.63 19.88 -3.21
N SER A 181 -13.38 20.73 -2.20
CA SER A 181 -13.58 22.17 -2.31
C SER A 181 -12.57 22.83 -3.25
N ALA A 182 -11.31 22.36 -3.25
CA ALA A 182 -10.25 22.95 -4.05
C ALA A 182 -10.23 22.45 -5.51
N THR A 183 -10.90 21.34 -5.81
CA THR A 183 -10.86 20.72 -7.14
C THR A 183 -12.16 21.01 -7.91
N PRO A 184 -12.09 21.76 -9.02
CA PRO A 184 -13.27 22.06 -9.83
C PRO A 184 -14.00 20.79 -10.30
N GLY A 185 -15.32 20.78 -10.12
CA GLY A 185 -16.19 19.68 -10.54
C GLY A 185 -16.35 18.55 -9.52
N LEU A 186 -15.61 18.55 -8.39
CA LEU A 186 -15.72 17.53 -7.34
C LEU A 186 -16.72 17.85 -6.22
N GLY A 187 -17.25 19.08 -6.14
CA GLY A 187 -18.06 19.52 -4.99
C GLY A 187 -19.22 18.58 -4.63
N ASN A 188 -19.97 18.10 -5.63
CA ASN A 188 -21.12 17.20 -5.45
C ASN A 188 -20.80 15.72 -5.74
N SER A 189 -19.53 15.36 -5.89
CA SER A 189 -19.12 14.00 -6.22
C SER A 189 -19.36 13.03 -5.08
N THR A 190 -19.83 11.83 -5.43
CA THR A 190 -19.83 10.66 -4.53
C THR A 190 -18.41 10.33 -4.11
N VAL A 191 -18.18 10.09 -2.83
CA VAL A 191 -16.88 9.73 -2.26
C VAL A 191 -16.85 8.24 -1.98
N ILE A 192 -15.98 7.53 -2.70
CA ILE A 192 -15.67 6.12 -2.50
C ILE A 192 -14.26 6.02 -1.95
N ILE A 193 -14.11 5.37 -0.79
CA ILE A 193 -12.80 5.12 -0.19
C ILE A 193 -12.54 3.61 -0.14
N ARG A 194 -11.28 3.21 -0.34
CA ARG A 194 -10.82 1.82 -0.27
C ARG A 194 -9.59 1.73 0.63
N GLY A 195 -9.50 0.63 1.38
CA GLY A 195 -8.32 0.29 2.14
C GLY A 195 -8.22 -1.22 2.35
N CYS A 196 -7.00 -1.73 2.56
CA CYS A 196 -6.72 -3.13 2.85
C CYS A 196 -6.05 -3.26 4.22
N SER A 197 -6.25 -4.34 4.98
CA SER A 197 -5.59 -4.54 6.29
C SER A 197 -5.92 -3.38 7.27
N TYR A 198 -4.93 -2.73 7.89
CA TYR A 198 -5.13 -1.56 8.76
C TYR A 198 -5.85 -0.41 8.05
N PRO A 199 -5.50 -0.01 6.81
CA PRO A 199 -6.35 0.91 6.04
C PRO A 199 -7.78 0.42 5.82
N GLY A 200 -7.98 -0.90 5.74
CA GLY A 200 -9.32 -1.50 5.74
C GLY A 200 -10.11 -1.14 7.01
N MET A 201 -9.43 -1.12 8.17
CA MET A 201 -10.03 -0.63 9.41
C MET A 201 -10.30 0.88 9.33
N LEU A 202 -9.35 1.68 8.84
CA LEU A 202 -9.52 3.12 8.68
C LEU A 202 -10.75 3.45 7.82
N VAL A 203 -10.87 2.86 6.64
CA VAL A 203 -12.02 3.14 5.75
C VAL A 203 -13.35 2.65 6.34
N THR A 204 -13.33 1.59 7.14
CA THR A 204 -14.51 1.17 7.89
C THR A 204 -14.91 2.24 8.90
N TRP A 205 -13.97 2.69 9.72
CA TRP A 205 -14.23 3.72 10.74
C TRP A 205 -14.57 5.08 10.14
N MET A 206 -14.00 5.43 8.99
CA MET A 206 -14.37 6.62 8.23
C MET A 206 -15.85 6.61 7.86
N ARG A 207 -16.37 5.49 7.32
CA ARG A 207 -17.79 5.39 6.97
C ARG A 207 -18.70 5.45 8.19
N VAL A 208 -18.28 4.89 9.32
CA VAL A 208 -19.03 4.93 10.59
C VAL A 208 -19.06 6.33 11.20
N ARG A 209 -17.90 7.01 11.27
CA ARG A 209 -17.74 8.30 11.97
C ARG A 209 -18.11 9.50 11.11
N PHE A 210 -17.82 9.44 9.81
CA PHE A 210 -18.06 10.53 8.86
C PHE A 210 -18.99 10.10 7.70
N PRO A 211 -20.22 9.63 8.01
CA PRO A 211 -21.13 9.16 6.97
C PRO A 211 -21.65 10.28 6.06
N HIS A 212 -21.42 11.54 6.44
CA HIS A 212 -21.72 12.74 5.65
C HIS A 212 -20.59 13.14 4.69
N ILE A 213 -19.37 12.59 4.88
CA ILE A 213 -18.19 12.84 4.03
C ILE A 213 -17.97 11.67 3.05
N VAL A 214 -18.16 10.43 3.52
CA VAL A 214 -17.85 9.21 2.77
C VAL A 214 -19.13 8.47 2.41
N ASP A 215 -19.44 8.31 1.12
CA ASP A 215 -20.64 7.61 0.68
C ASP A 215 -20.48 6.08 0.69
N ILE A 216 -19.32 5.58 0.24
CA ILE A 216 -19.04 4.14 0.11
C ILE A 216 -17.64 3.84 0.64
N SER A 217 -17.53 2.82 1.49
CA SER A 217 -16.25 2.26 1.96
C SER A 217 -16.06 0.83 1.48
N TYR A 218 -14.94 0.56 0.81
CA TYR A 218 -14.51 -0.79 0.47
C TYR A 218 -13.35 -1.23 1.39
N ALA A 219 -13.71 -1.95 2.45
CA ALA A 219 -12.76 -2.48 3.44
C ALA A 219 -12.32 -3.91 3.07
N SER A 220 -11.13 -4.05 2.50
CA SER A 220 -10.57 -5.34 2.09
C SER A 220 -9.78 -5.96 3.24
N SER A 221 -10.10 -7.18 3.65
CA SER A 221 -9.34 -7.94 4.67
C SER A 221 -9.09 -7.14 5.97
N ALA A 222 -10.07 -6.33 6.40
CA ALA A 222 -9.94 -5.45 7.56
C ALA A 222 -10.07 -6.22 8.88
N PRO A 223 -9.04 -6.26 9.74
CA PRO A 223 -9.07 -7.00 11.01
C PRO A 223 -9.78 -6.21 12.12
N LEU A 224 -11.09 -5.98 11.99
CA LEU A 224 -11.87 -5.13 12.92
C LEU A 224 -12.05 -5.71 14.33
N GLY A 225 -11.95 -7.03 14.48
CA GLY A 225 -12.21 -7.75 15.73
C GLY A 225 -10.97 -8.23 16.48
N VAL A 226 -9.78 -7.73 16.13
CA VAL A 226 -8.53 -8.22 16.73
C VAL A 226 -8.33 -7.61 18.11
N GLY A 227 -8.19 -8.48 19.12
CA GLY A 227 -7.86 -8.12 20.50
C GLY A 227 -6.35 -8.06 20.75
N LEU A 228 -5.96 -7.78 22.00
CA LEU A 228 -4.54 -7.78 22.42
C LEU A 228 -3.89 -9.16 22.29
N ASP A 229 -4.66 -10.20 22.56
CA ASP A 229 -4.30 -11.59 22.30
C ASP A 229 -5.28 -12.11 21.24
N TYR A 230 -4.74 -12.68 20.16
CA TYR A 230 -5.52 -13.10 19.00
C TYR A 230 -4.98 -14.43 18.42
N PRO A 231 -5.08 -15.52 19.20
CA PRO A 231 -4.61 -16.84 18.79
C PRO A 231 -5.31 -17.39 17.54
N GLU A 232 -6.55 -16.94 17.28
CA GLU A 232 -7.37 -17.34 16.13
C GLU A 232 -6.65 -17.07 14.80
N TYR A 233 -5.76 -16.06 14.75
CA TYR A 233 -4.89 -15.84 13.59
C TYR A 233 -4.06 -17.09 13.25
N PHE A 234 -3.41 -17.68 14.25
CA PHE A 234 -2.57 -18.86 14.06
C PHE A 234 -3.39 -20.13 13.87
N GLU A 235 -4.63 -20.19 14.36
CA GLU A 235 -5.56 -21.28 14.05
C GLU A 235 -5.88 -21.32 12.55
N VAL A 236 -6.20 -20.17 11.95
CA VAL A 236 -6.42 -20.06 10.50
C VAL A 236 -5.14 -20.42 9.72
N VAL A 237 -3.97 -19.97 10.17
CA VAL A 237 -2.68 -20.36 9.55
C VAL A 237 -2.47 -21.87 9.61
N ASN A 238 -2.75 -22.49 10.76
CA ASN A 238 -2.70 -23.95 10.92
C ASN A 238 -3.64 -24.65 9.93
N ASP A 239 -4.84 -24.14 9.74
CA ASP A 239 -5.84 -24.73 8.84
C ASP A 239 -5.41 -24.62 7.37
N VAL A 240 -4.75 -23.53 6.96
CA VAL A 240 -4.16 -23.40 5.62
C VAL A 240 -3.19 -24.54 5.33
N TYR A 241 -2.28 -24.85 6.26
CA TYR A 241 -1.34 -25.97 6.09
C TYR A 241 -2.02 -27.33 6.19
N ALA A 242 -2.98 -27.48 7.09
CA ALA A 242 -3.75 -28.72 7.23
C ALA A 242 -4.55 -29.04 5.96
N ASN A 243 -5.06 -28.02 5.27
CA ASN A 243 -5.81 -28.17 4.02
C ASN A 243 -4.91 -28.57 2.83
N VAL A 244 -3.60 -28.35 2.90
CA VAL A 244 -2.65 -28.91 1.92
C VAL A 244 -2.52 -30.42 2.12
N SER A 245 -2.24 -30.86 3.35
CA SER A 245 -2.32 -32.27 3.78
C SER A 245 -2.08 -32.40 5.28
N THR A 246 -2.60 -33.46 5.88
CA THR A 246 -2.31 -33.81 7.29
C THR A 246 -0.80 -33.94 7.56
N ASN A 247 -0.05 -34.53 6.62
CA ASN A 247 1.40 -34.69 6.78
C ASN A 247 2.17 -33.35 6.74
N CYS A 248 1.65 -32.33 6.03
CA CYS A 248 2.26 -31.00 5.98
C CYS A 248 2.29 -30.37 7.38
N ILE A 249 1.13 -30.26 8.02
CA ILE A 249 1.03 -29.65 9.35
C ILE A 249 1.74 -30.49 10.42
N GLU A 250 1.70 -31.83 10.32
CA GLU A 250 2.46 -32.70 11.24
C GLU A 250 3.97 -32.53 11.10
N THR A 251 4.48 -32.34 9.87
CA THR A 251 5.90 -32.07 9.62
C THR A 251 6.31 -30.74 10.24
N VAL A 252 5.49 -29.68 10.08
CA VAL A 252 5.74 -28.37 10.71
C VAL A 252 5.78 -28.52 12.24
N ARG A 253 4.78 -29.17 12.85
CA ARG A 253 4.74 -29.42 14.31
C ARG A 253 5.96 -30.20 14.81
N ARG A 254 6.38 -31.23 14.07
CA ARG A 254 7.58 -32.03 14.41
C ARG A 254 8.85 -31.17 14.32
N GLY A 255 8.97 -30.35 13.28
CA GLY A 255 10.09 -29.43 13.11
C GLY A 255 10.20 -28.44 14.29
N PHE A 256 9.09 -27.81 14.68
CA PHE A 256 9.06 -26.93 15.87
C PHE A 256 9.49 -27.67 17.13
N ASN A 257 8.93 -28.86 17.41
CA ASN A 257 9.28 -29.65 18.60
C ASN A 257 10.77 -30.05 18.63
N GLN A 258 11.32 -30.45 17.48
CA GLN A 258 12.74 -30.79 17.36
C GLN A 258 13.62 -29.57 17.61
N THR A 259 13.31 -28.43 16.99
CA THR A 259 14.02 -27.16 17.19
C THR A 259 13.97 -26.74 18.66
N MET A 260 12.79 -26.72 19.28
CA MET A 260 12.62 -26.35 20.69
C MET A 260 13.42 -27.25 21.64
N ASN A 261 13.57 -28.53 21.33
CA ASN A 261 14.40 -29.43 22.12
C ASN A 261 15.90 -29.18 21.93
N LEU A 262 16.35 -28.89 20.70
CA LEU A 262 17.74 -28.53 20.42
C LEU A 262 18.13 -27.20 21.06
N LEU A 263 17.23 -26.23 21.15
CA LEU A 263 17.50 -24.92 21.73
C LEU A 263 17.90 -24.98 23.22
N LYS A 264 17.61 -26.08 23.92
CA LYS A 264 17.90 -26.26 25.36
C LYS A 264 19.38 -26.42 25.70
N THR A 265 20.25 -26.74 24.73
CA THR A 265 21.68 -26.99 24.98
C THR A 265 22.58 -26.22 24.03
N ASP A 266 23.82 -25.94 24.44
CA ASP A 266 24.77 -25.17 23.62
C ASP A 266 25.09 -25.85 22.29
N ASP A 267 25.34 -27.17 22.34
CA ASP A 267 25.54 -28.01 21.15
C ASP A 267 24.30 -28.05 20.24
N GLY A 268 23.10 -28.15 20.83
CA GLY A 268 21.86 -28.14 20.07
C GLY A 268 21.62 -26.80 19.37
N ARG A 269 21.99 -25.67 19.99
CA ARG A 269 21.93 -24.35 19.34
C ARG A 269 22.92 -24.22 18.18
N LEU A 270 24.08 -24.87 18.22
CA LEU A 270 24.99 -24.97 17.07
C LEU A 270 24.38 -25.77 15.91
N LYS A 271 23.67 -26.86 16.22
CA LYS A 271 22.94 -27.66 15.23
C LYS A 271 21.80 -26.88 14.58
N VAL A 272 21.04 -26.13 15.38
CA VAL A 272 19.97 -25.24 14.85
C VAL A 272 20.59 -24.16 13.94
N ARG A 273 21.70 -23.54 14.35
CA ARG A 273 22.42 -22.58 13.50
C ARG A 273 22.78 -23.18 12.15
N GLU A 274 23.35 -24.39 12.14
CA GLU A 274 23.74 -25.06 10.90
C GLU A 274 22.53 -25.43 10.04
N ALA A 275 21.50 -26.04 10.63
CA ALA A 275 20.30 -26.48 9.93
C ALA A 275 19.52 -25.32 9.29
N PHE A 276 19.40 -24.19 9.98
CA PHE A 276 18.73 -22.98 9.50
C PHE A 276 19.67 -21.97 8.84
N LYS A 277 20.96 -22.30 8.70
CA LYS A 277 22.01 -21.44 8.13
C LYS A 277 22.05 -20.04 8.77
N LEU A 278 21.88 -19.98 10.09
CA LEU A 278 21.89 -18.72 10.84
C LEU A 278 23.31 -18.18 10.99
N VAL A 279 23.47 -16.85 10.97
CA VAL A 279 24.78 -16.19 11.15
C VAL A 279 25.36 -16.47 12.54
N ARG A 280 24.51 -16.57 13.56
CA ARG A 280 24.90 -16.84 14.95
C ARG A 280 24.01 -17.91 15.57
N PRO A 281 24.51 -18.66 16.56
CA PRO A 281 23.65 -19.56 17.34
C PRO A 281 22.53 -18.77 18.02
N PRO A 282 21.30 -19.32 18.10
CA PRO A 282 20.22 -18.71 18.86
C PRO A 282 20.64 -18.45 20.31
N LEU A 283 20.19 -17.33 20.88
CA LEU A 283 20.38 -17.02 22.30
C LEU A 283 19.24 -17.66 23.09
N LEU A 284 19.56 -18.15 24.30
CA LEU A 284 18.52 -18.50 25.27
C LEU A 284 17.94 -17.19 25.80
N THR A 285 16.77 -16.80 25.30
CA THR A 285 15.95 -15.78 25.95
C THR A 285 14.80 -16.54 26.61
N LEU A 286 14.88 -16.65 27.94
CA LEU A 286 13.80 -17.13 28.80
C LEU A 286 12.90 -15.96 29.14
#